data_AF-A0A7H4P181-F1
#
_entry.id   AF-A0A7H4P181-F1
#
_cell.length_a   1.000
_cell.length_b   1.000
_cell.length_c   1.000
_cell.angle_alpha   90.00
_cell.angle_beta   90.00
_cell.angle_gamma   90.00
#
_symmetry.space_group_name_H-M   'P 1'
#
loop_
_entity.id
_entity.type
_entity.pdbx_description
1 polymer ?
#
loop_
_entity_poly.entity_id
_entity_poly.type
_entity_poly.pdbx_seq_one_letter_code
_entity_poly.pdbx_strand_id
1 'polypeptide(L)' 'MITQKINELAHAAMTSQDYPTFNFLQWYVAEQHEEEKLFKSVIDKLSLAGKSGEGLYFIDKELATLDTQN' A
#
# COMPACT_ATOMS: atom_id res chain seq x y z
N MET A 1 -9.43 4.46 -4.62
CA MET A 1 -8.03 4.08 -4.28
C MET A 1 -7.41 3.36 -5.47
N ILE A 2 -6.08 3.34 -5.59
CA ILE A 2 -5.39 2.66 -6.72
C ILE A 2 -5.73 1.17 -6.74
N THR A 3 -5.77 0.51 -5.58
CA THR A 3 -6.22 -0.87 -5.41
C THR A 3 -7.56 -1.17 -6.06
N GLN A 4 -8.52 -0.26 -5.93
CA GLN A 4 -9.83 -0.41 -6.58
C GLN A 4 -9.70 -0.41 -8.10
N LYS A 5 -8.83 0.43 -8.67
CA LYS A 5 -8.59 0.48 -10.12
C LYS A 5 -7.88 -0.77 -10.64
N ILE A 6 -6.94 -1.33 -9.87
CA ILE A 6 -6.31 -2.60 -10.20
C ILE A 6 -7.33 -3.75 -10.16
N ASN A 7 -8.21 -3.77 -9.16
CA ASN A 7 -9.27 -4.78 -9.07
C ASN A 7 -10.30 -4.66 -10.20
N GLU A 8 -10.68 -3.44 -10.59
CA GLU A 8 -11.54 -3.18 -11.75
C GLU A 8 -10.90 -3.73 -13.05
N LEU A 9 -9.60 -3.52 -13.24
CA LEU A 9 -8.84 -4.05 -14.39
C LEU A 9 -8.74 -5.58 -14.35
N ALA A 10 -8.43 -6.17 -13.19
CA ALA A 10 -8.35 -7.63 -13.05
C ALA A 10 -9.70 -8.29 -13.31
N HIS A 11 -10.79 -7.68 -12.82
CA HIS A 11 -12.14 -8.12 -13.12
C HIS A 11 -12.45 -8.02 -14.62
N ALA A 12 -12.12 -6.90 -15.27
CA ALA A 12 -12.32 -6.72 -16.71
C ALA A 12 -11.53 -7.73 -17.56
N ALA A 13 -10.28 -8.04 -17.18
CA ALA A 13 -9.48 -9.06 -17.85
C ALA A 13 -10.10 -10.46 -17.70
N MET A 14 -10.58 -10.80 -16.50
CA MET A 14 -11.23 -12.08 -16.23
C MET A 14 -12.56 -12.24 -16.99
N THR A 15 -13.40 -11.20 -17.02
CA THR A 15 -14.69 -11.23 -17.74
C THR A 15 -14.51 -11.25 -19.26
N SER A 16 -13.41 -10.69 -19.75
CA SER A 16 -13.02 -10.74 -21.17
C SER A 16 -12.23 -12.00 -21.55
N GLN A 17 -12.00 -12.92 -20.60
CA GLN A 17 -11.18 -14.13 -20.78
C GLN A 17 -9.72 -13.84 -21.21
N ASP A 18 -9.21 -12.66 -20.89
CA ASP A 18 -7.81 -12.28 -21.10
C ASP A 18 -6.94 -12.77 -19.93
N TYR A 19 -6.65 -14.06 -19.94
CA TYR A 19 -5.84 -14.71 -18.90
C TYR A 19 -4.40 -14.18 -18.81
N PRO A 20 -3.70 -13.84 -19.92
CA PRO A 20 -2.39 -13.20 -19.85
C PRO A 20 -2.42 -11.87 -19.08
N THR A 21 -3.36 -10.97 -19.39
CA THR A 21 -3.49 -9.69 -18.68
C THR A 21 -3.91 -9.90 -17.23
N PHE A 22 -4.80 -10.86 -16.95
CA PHE A 22 -5.17 -11.21 -15.58
C PHE A 22 -3.97 -11.68 -14.74
N ASN A 23 -3.09 -12.51 -15.33
CA ASN A 23 -1.86 -12.99 -14.69
C ASN A 23 -0.90 -11.82 -14.43
N PHE A 24 -0.66 -10.96 -15.44
CA PHE A 24 0.16 -9.76 -15.30
C PHE A 24 -0.31 -8.85 -14.15
N LEU A 25 -1.63 -8.66 -14.03
CA LEU A 25 -2.22 -7.83 -12.97
C LEU A 25 -2.08 -8.43 -11.57
N GLN A 26 -1.81 -9.73 -11.42
CA GLN A 26 -1.62 -10.34 -10.09
C GLN A 26 -0.43 -9.73 -9.34
N TRP A 27 0.63 -9.34 -10.05
CA TRP A 27 1.76 -8.66 -9.44
C TRP A 27 1.33 -7.34 -8.80
N TYR A 28 0.53 -6.54 -9.53
CA TYR A 28 0.00 -5.27 -9.01
C TYR A 28 -0.98 -5.48 -7.85
N VAL A 29 -1.79 -6.55 -7.87
CA VAL A 29 -2.67 -6.88 -6.73
C VAL A 29 -1.85 -7.19 -5.48
N ALA A 30 -0.80 -7.98 -5.61
CA ALA A 30 0.10 -8.30 -4.51
C ALA A 30 0.84 -7.05 -4.00
N GLU A 31 1.34 -6.21 -4.90
CA GLU A 31 2.03 -4.96 -4.57
C GLU A 31 1.12 -4.00 -3.80
N GLN A 32 -0.13 -3.80 -4.28
CA GLN A 32 -1.08 -2.92 -3.58
C GLN A 32 -1.43 -3.43 -2.18
N HIS A 33 -1.38 -4.74 -1.93
CA HIS A 33 -1.59 -5.29 -0.59
C HIS A 33 -0.47 -4.88 0.37
N GLU A 34 0.79 -4.96 -0.08
CA GLU A 34 1.94 -4.53 0.73
C GLU A 34 1.97 -3.00 0.91
N GLU A 35 1.66 -2.23 -0.14
CA GLU A 35 1.53 -0.77 -0.02
C GLU A 35 0.47 -0.37 1.01
N GLU A 36 -0.73 -0.94 0.95
CA GLU A 36 -1.80 -0.62 1.89
C GLU A 36 -1.41 -0.95 3.34
N LYS A 37 -0.72 -2.07 3.54
CA LYS A 37 -0.19 -2.46 4.85
C LYS A 37 0.87 -1.47 5.35
N LEU A 38 1.78 -1.03 4.48
CA LEU A 38 2.78 -0.03 4.79
C LEU A 38 2.13 1.29 5.20
N PHE A 39 1.25 1.85 4.37
CA PHE A 39 0.55 3.11 4.66
C PHE A 39 -0.30 3.02 5.92
N LYS A 40 -0.98 1.90 6.14
CA LYS A 40 -1.76 1.67 7.37
C LYS A 40 -0.86 1.69 8.60
N SER A 41 0.30 1.03 8.55
CA SER A 41 1.27 1.05 9.65
C SER A 41 1.75 2.47 9.99
N VAL A 42 1.94 3.32 8.97
CA VAL A 42 2.30 4.74 9.16
C VAL A 42 1.18 5.51 9.85
N ILE A 43 -0.07 5.33 9.40
CA ILE A 43 -1.24 5.97 10.01
C ILE A 43 -1.43 5.52 11.46
N ASP A 44 -1.22 4.24 11.74
CA ASP A 44 -1.32 3.68 13.10
C ASP A 44 -0.26 4.28 14.02
N LYS A 45 0.99 4.43 13.54
CA LYS A 45 2.06 5.12 14.27
C LYS A 45 1.71 6.58 14.55
N LEU A 46 1.23 7.32 13.53
CA LEU A 46 0.77 8.71 13.69
C LEU A 46 -0.36 8.83 14.71
N SER A 47 -1.30 7.89 14.69
CA SER A 47 -2.42 7.85 15.65
C SER A 47 -1.93 7.58 17.07
N LEU A 48 -0.91 6.73 17.24
CA LEU A 48 -0.32 6.41 18.55
C LEU A 48 0.49 7.57 19.14
N ALA A 49 1.29 8.27 18.33
CA ALA A 49 2.06 9.43 18.80
C ALA A 49 1.17 10.61 19.22
N GLY A 50 -0.06 10.68 18.71
CA GLY A 50 -1.00 11.75 19.00
C GLY A 50 -0.51 13.10 18.45
N LYS A 51 -0.85 14.20 19.14
CA LYS A 51 -0.54 15.58 18.71
C LYS A 51 0.68 16.20 19.42
N SER A 52 1.46 15.41 20.16
CA SER A 52 2.66 15.92 20.82
C SER A 52 3.76 16.15 19.78
N GLY A 53 4.44 17.30 19.84
CA GLY A 53 5.53 17.63 18.91
C GLY A 53 6.70 16.62 18.98
N GLU A 54 6.95 16.05 20.16
CA GLU A 54 7.95 14.99 20.34
C GLU A 54 7.55 13.69 19.63
N GLY A 55 6.28 13.27 19.70
CA GLY A 55 5.78 12.07 19.03
C GLY A 55 5.89 12.18 17.50
N LEU A 56 5.58 13.35 16.94
CA LEU A 56 5.73 13.61 15.50
C LEU A 56 7.20 13.58 15.06
N TYR A 57 8.13 14.09 15.87
CA TYR A 57 9.56 14.05 15.57
C TYR A 57 10.12 12.61 15.51
N PHE A 58 9.69 11.73 16.42
CA PHE A 58 10.09 10.32 16.38
C PHE A 58 9.57 9.59 15.13
N ILE A 59 8.34 9.88 14.72
CA ILE A 59 7.76 9.30 13.50
C ILE A 59 8.48 9.80 12.26
N ASP A 60 8.76 11.10 12.16
CA ASP A 60 9.50 11.67 11.04
C ASP A 60 10.86 10.96 10.84
N LYS A 61 11.59 10.73 11.94
CA LYS A 61 12.85 9.99 11.92
C LYS A 61 12.68 8.52 11.50
N GLU A 62 11.61 7.86 11.94
CA GLU A 62 11.34 6.47 11.58
C GLU A 62 10.93 6.34 10.11
N LEU A 63 10.09 7.25 9.62
CA LEU A 63 9.67 7.33 8.21
C LEU A 63 10.84 7.51 7.26
N ALA A 64 11.87 8.28 7.65
CA ALA A 64 13.09 8.45 6.87
C ALA A 64 13.85 7.14 6.60
N THR A 65 13.55 6.06 7.34
CA THR A 65 14.20 4.74 7.21
C THR A 65 13.24 3.61 6.81
N LEU A 66 11.96 3.93 6.57
CA LEU A 66 10.87 2.96 6.45
C LEU A 66 11.00 2.04 5.22
N ASP A 67 11.52 2.57 4.10
CA ASP A 67 11.60 1.87 2.81
C ASP A 67 13.01 1.34 2.49
N THR A 68 13.99 1.63 3.36
CA THR A 68 15.39 1.18 3.22
C THR A 68 15.64 -0.21 3.81
N GLN A 69 14.62 -0.92 4.29
CA GLN A 69 14.75 -2.27 4.88
C GLN A 69 14.55 -3.40 3.86
N ASN A 70 15.01 -3.21 2.62
CA ASN A 70 15.14 -4.28 1.63
C ASN A 70 16.58 -4.83 1.61
#